data_AF-A0A7S2MQP6-F1
#
_entry.id   AF-A0A7S2MQP6-F1
#
_cell.length_a   1.000
_cell.length_b   1.000
_cell.length_c   1.000
_cell.angle_alpha   90.00
_cell.angle_beta   90.00
_cell.angle_gamma   90.00
#
_symmetry.space_group_name_H-M   'P 1'
#
loop_
_entity.id
_entity.type
_entity.pdbx_description
1 polymer ?
#
loop_
_entity_poly.entity_id
_entity_poly.type
_entity_poly.pdbx_seq_one_letter_code
_entity_poly.pdbx_strand_id
1 'polypeptide(L)'
;SKQPNRPDHHSLIPAHVIEEQGTFSSRSFLIRYCEEEVEVNDIGQFRIEFGLEELEQGSSTTCILEVDLMFADLAQHGGAERFGDSPDVGSAEFKCVSTMRYRLRGVHRGLHELIPVVFDEYHCSLANVTVHSALLDFRFRLMPHVPRAGARAAGDAEDGGE
;
A
#
# COMPACT_ATOMS: atom_id res chain seq x y z
N SER A 1 6.60 -36.90 -22.94
CA SER A 1 7.71 -35.94 -23.01
C SER A 1 7.36 -34.76 -22.11
N LYS A 2 8.17 -34.46 -21.09
CA LYS A 2 8.03 -33.20 -20.36
C LYS A 2 8.65 -32.11 -21.23
N GLN A 3 7.86 -31.18 -21.74
CA GLN A 3 8.41 -29.98 -22.36
C GLN A 3 9.33 -29.31 -21.32
N PRO A 4 10.52 -28.80 -21.72
CA PRO A 4 11.34 -28.01 -20.82
C PRO A 4 10.48 -26.84 -20.34
N ASN A 5 10.47 -26.64 -19.01
CA ASN A 5 9.70 -25.62 -18.33
C ASN A 5 10.11 -24.26 -18.91
N ARG A 6 9.33 -23.71 -19.85
CA ARG A 6 9.57 -22.36 -20.37
C ARG A 6 9.40 -21.39 -19.21
N PRO A 7 10.30 -20.42 -19.02
CA PRO A 7 10.15 -19.41 -17.99
C PRO A 7 8.80 -18.70 -18.17
N ASP A 8 8.00 -18.65 -17.10
CA ASP A 8 6.76 -17.90 -17.10
C ASP A 8 7.08 -16.40 -17.09
N HIS A 9 6.97 -15.78 -18.27
CA HIS A 9 7.29 -14.37 -18.47
C HIS A 9 6.39 -13.42 -17.67
N HIS A 10 5.27 -13.90 -17.12
CA HIS A 10 4.40 -13.12 -16.26
C HIS A 10 4.68 -13.30 -14.77
N SER A 11 5.66 -14.13 -14.41
CA SER A 11 6.00 -14.43 -13.01
C SER A 11 7.51 -14.34 -12.77
N LEU A 12 8.08 -13.15 -13.02
CA LEU A 12 9.52 -12.90 -12.90
C LEU A 12 9.96 -12.72 -11.43
N ILE A 13 9.28 -11.82 -10.72
CA ILE A 13 9.43 -11.63 -9.27
C ILE A 13 8.07 -11.98 -8.65
N PRO A 14 8.00 -12.91 -7.68
CA PRO A 14 6.76 -13.18 -6.96
C PRO A 14 6.28 -11.94 -6.19
N ALA A 15 4.96 -11.83 -6.05
CA ALA A 15 4.38 -10.83 -5.16
C ALA A 15 4.90 -10.99 -3.73
N HIS A 16 5.21 -9.88 -3.06
CA HIS A 16 5.79 -9.89 -1.72
C HIS A 16 5.49 -8.60 -0.96
N VAL A 17 5.58 -8.69 0.37
CA VAL A 17 5.47 -7.53 1.26
C VAL A 17 6.87 -6.93 1.45
N ILE A 18 6.98 -5.61 1.32
CA ILE A 18 8.18 -4.85 1.66
C ILE A 18 7.99 -4.34 3.08
N GLU A 19 8.41 -5.14 4.07
CA GLU A 19 8.10 -4.90 5.50
C GLU A 19 8.61 -3.55 6.01
N GLU A 20 9.79 -3.12 5.58
CA GLU A 20 10.39 -1.85 5.99
C GLU A 20 9.53 -0.64 5.60
N GLN A 21 8.83 -0.73 4.48
CA GLN A 21 7.97 0.32 3.95
C GLN A 21 6.48 0.09 4.31
N GLY A 22 6.13 -1.11 4.75
CA GLY A 22 4.74 -1.51 4.96
C GLY A 22 3.93 -1.54 3.67
N THR A 23 4.57 -1.83 2.53
CA THR A 23 3.94 -1.84 1.19
C THR A 23 3.86 -3.26 0.64
N PHE A 24 3.03 -3.43 -0.40
CA PHE A 24 2.88 -4.69 -1.12
C PHE A 24 3.32 -4.48 -2.57
N SER A 25 4.24 -5.33 -3.03
CA SER A 25 4.67 -5.40 -4.41
C SER A 25 3.94 -6.55 -5.10
N SER A 26 3.22 -6.26 -6.18
CA SER A 26 2.63 -7.30 -7.03
C SER A 26 3.71 -8.10 -7.75
N ARG A 27 3.33 -9.24 -8.31
CA ARG A 27 4.24 -10.00 -9.16
C ARG A 27 4.70 -9.15 -10.33
N SER A 28 5.98 -9.23 -10.65
CA SER A 28 6.54 -8.56 -11.83
C SER A 28 6.37 -9.44 -13.06
N PHE A 29 6.01 -8.81 -14.18
CA PHE A 29 5.80 -9.47 -15.45
C PHE A 29 6.48 -8.71 -16.58
N LEU A 30 6.81 -9.44 -17.64
CA LEU A 30 7.37 -8.89 -18.87
C LEU A 30 6.23 -8.41 -19.78
N ILE A 31 6.29 -7.14 -20.19
CA ILE A 31 5.42 -6.59 -21.22
C ILE A 31 6.06 -6.82 -22.59
N ARG A 32 5.38 -7.55 -23.47
CA ARG A 32 5.85 -7.91 -24.81
C ARG A 32 5.04 -7.25 -25.92
N TYR A 33 3.79 -6.88 -25.64
CA TYR A 33 2.88 -6.29 -26.63
C TYR A 33 2.28 -4.97 -26.13
N CYS A 34 1.92 -4.07 -27.05
CA CYS A 34 1.40 -2.73 -26.72
C CYS A 34 0.01 -2.75 -26.06
N GLU A 35 -0.80 -3.77 -26.31
CA GLU A 35 -2.17 -3.91 -25.78
C GLU A 35 -2.28 -5.23 -24.99
N GLU A 36 -1.27 -5.52 -24.16
CA GLU A 36 -1.22 -6.76 -23.39
C GLU A 36 -2.10 -6.68 -22.14
N GLU A 37 -3.04 -7.62 -22.01
CA GLU A 37 -3.79 -7.85 -20.77
C GLU A 37 -3.10 -8.93 -19.94
N VAL A 38 -2.79 -8.61 -18.67
CA VAL A 38 -2.13 -9.53 -17.75
C VAL A 38 -3.00 -9.74 -16.52
N GLU A 39 -3.30 -11.00 -16.20
CA GLU A 39 -4.10 -11.37 -15.04
C GLU A 39 -3.24 -11.33 -13.76
N VAL A 40 -3.23 -10.22 -13.03
CA VAL A 40 -2.35 -10.09 -11.86
C VAL A 40 -2.71 -11.05 -10.72
N ASN A 41 -3.99 -11.10 -10.30
CA ASN A 41 -4.54 -12.01 -9.27
C ASN A 41 -3.79 -12.06 -7.92
N ASP A 42 -3.05 -11.01 -7.60
CA ASP A 42 -2.33 -10.90 -6.34
C ASP A 42 -3.22 -10.28 -5.25
N ILE A 43 -3.00 -10.70 -4.00
CA ILE A 43 -3.73 -10.18 -2.83
C ILE A 43 -2.73 -9.71 -1.77
N GLY A 44 -2.73 -8.40 -1.53
CA GLY A 44 -2.06 -7.80 -0.38
C GLY A 44 -3.04 -7.66 0.80
N GLN A 45 -2.67 -8.16 1.98
CA GLN A 45 -3.49 -8.05 3.18
C GLN A 45 -2.79 -7.21 4.25
N PHE A 46 -3.49 -6.19 4.73
CA PHE A 46 -3.00 -5.28 5.77
C PHE A 46 -3.97 -5.25 6.95
N ARG A 47 -3.41 -5.04 8.14
CA ARG A 47 -4.18 -4.79 9.36
C ARG A 47 -3.88 -3.37 9.84
N ILE A 48 -4.92 -2.56 9.94
CA ILE A 48 -4.83 -1.16 10.38
C ILE A 48 -5.61 -1.03 11.70
N GLU A 49 -5.03 -0.34 12.68
CA GLU A 49 -5.70 0.01 13.94
C GLU A 49 -6.10 1.49 13.90
N PHE A 50 -7.33 1.81 14.35
CA PHE A 50 -7.84 3.18 14.47
C PHE A 50 -8.06 3.54 15.93
N GLY A 51 -7.76 4.78 16.31
CA GLY A 51 -8.14 5.32 17.62
C GLY A 51 -9.64 5.59 17.71
N LEU A 52 -10.23 5.44 18.90
CA LEU A 52 -11.65 5.76 19.11
C LEU A 52 -11.95 7.24 18.86
N GLU A 53 -11.08 8.13 19.34
CA GLU A 53 -11.21 9.58 19.13
C GLU A 53 -11.18 9.95 17.64
N GLU A 54 -10.36 9.24 16.84
CA GLU A 54 -10.26 9.43 15.38
C GLU A 54 -11.54 9.01 14.66
N LEU A 55 -12.18 7.92 15.13
CA LEU A 55 -13.46 7.45 14.62
C LEU A 55 -14.59 8.43 14.94
N GLU A 56 -14.61 9.00 16.15
CA GLU A 56 -15.67 9.90 16.63
C GLU A 56 -15.63 11.28 15.97
N GLN A 57 -14.44 11.83 15.71
CA GLN A 57 -14.29 13.17 15.14
C GLN A 57 -14.65 13.26 13.65
N GLY A 58 -14.94 12.13 12.99
CA GLY A 58 -15.44 12.07 11.61
C GLY A 58 -14.49 12.59 10.53
N SER A 59 -13.30 13.07 10.91
CA SER A 59 -12.38 13.83 10.07
C SER A 59 -11.09 13.08 9.71
N SER A 60 -10.74 11.99 10.41
CA SER A 60 -9.41 11.36 10.29
C SER A 60 -9.38 9.87 9.91
N THR A 61 -10.50 9.15 9.81
CA THR A 61 -10.49 7.73 9.38
C THR A 61 -10.44 7.55 7.87
N THR A 62 -9.57 8.32 7.25
CA THR A 62 -9.32 8.27 5.82
C THR A 62 -8.07 7.43 5.59
N CYS A 63 -8.22 6.26 4.98
CA CYS A 63 -7.09 5.51 4.46
C CYS A 63 -6.76 6.03 3.06
N ILE A 64 -5.48 6.16 2.74
CA ILE A 64 -5.03 6.48 1.40
C ILE A 64 -4.51 5.20 0.77
N LEU A 65 -5.12 4.79 -0.34
CA LEU A 65 -4.54 3.80 -1.23
C LEU A 65 -3.63 4.51 -2.20
N GLU A 66 -2.34 4.21 -2.14
CA GLU A 66 -1.35 4.65 -3.12
C GLU A 66 -0.97 3.44 -3.99
N VAL A 67 -0.98 3.64 -5.31
CA VAL A 67 -0.63 2.60 -6.29
C VAL A 67 0.44 3.17 -7.20
N ASP A 68 1.62 2.55 -7.15
CA ASP A 68 2.78 2.92 -7.95
C ASP A 68 2.90 2.01 -9.17
N LEU A 69 3.10 2.62 -10.34
CA LEU A 69 3.51 1.93 -11.54
C LEU A 69 5.02 1.82 -11.54
N MET A 70 5.53 0.60 -11.34
CA MET A 70 6.95 0.30 -11.37
C MET A 70 7.35 -0.20 -12.76
N PHE A 71 8.44 0.34 -13.30
CA PHE A 71 8.96 -0.03 -14.61
C PHE A 71 10.48 -0.25 -14.56
N ALA A 72 10.95 -1.30 -15.23
CA ALA A 72 12.37 -1.56 -15.45
C ALA A 72 12.64 -1.58 -16.96
N ASP A 73 13.57 -0.74 -17.41
CA ASP A 73 13.98 -0.71 -18.82
C ASP A 73 14.94 -1.86 -19.12
N LEU A 74 14.49 -2.77 -19.99
CA LEU A 74 15.25 -3.96 -20.39
C LEU A 74 16.09 -3.74 -21.66
N ALA A 75 16.16 -2.53 -22.20
CA ALA A 75 16.97 -2.23 -23.40
C ALA A 75 18.45 -2.64 -23.22
N GLN A 76 19.00 -2.41 -22.03
CA GLN A 76 20.37 -2.81 -21.68
C GLN A 76 20.56 -4.34 -21.58
N HIS A 77 19.47 -5.08 -21.39
CA HIS A 77 19.45 -6.54 -21.32
C HIS A 77 19.08 -7.20 -22.66
N GLY A 78 19.15 -6.45 -23.77
CA GLY A 78 18.81 -6.95 -25.09
C GLY A 78 17.31 -7.00 -25.39
N GLY A 79 16.51 -6.26 -24.60
CA GLY A 79 15.07 -6.16 -24.74
C GLY A 79 14.31 -7.35 -24.16
N ALA A 80 12.99 -7.27 -24.21
CA ALA A 80 12.07 -8.27 -23.66
C ALA A 80 12.35 -9.69 -24.20
N GLU A 81 12.66 -9.80 -25.50
CA GLU A 81 12.94 -11.07 -26.18
C GLU A 81 14.12 -11.83 -25.56
N ARG A 82 15.23 -11.15 -25.25
CA ARG A 82 16.42 -11.81 -24.68
C ARG A 82 16.31 -11.99 -23.17
N PHE A 83 15.63 -11.08 -22.50
CA PHE A 83 15.42 -11.18 -21.06
C PHE A 83 14.54 -12.38 -20.70
N GLY A 84 13.54 -12.69 -21.50
CA GLY A 84 12.64 -13.83 -21.27
C GLY A 84 13.35 -15.19 -21.24
N ASP A 85 14.44 -15.37 -21.99
CA ASP A 85 15.13 -16.66 -22.14
C ASP A 85 16.06 -17.00 -20.96
N SER A 86 16.62 -15.98 -20.30
CA SER A 86 17.46 -16.11 -19.11
C SER A 86 17.34 -14.85 -18.25
N PRO A 87 16.23 -14.70 -17.50
CA PRO A 87 15.97 -13.47 -16.79
C PRO A 87 16.91 -13.38 -15.58
N ASP A 88 17.96 -12.56 -15.69
CA ASP A 88 18.70 -12.09 -14.51
C ASP A 88 17.91 -10.98 -13.85
N VAL A 89 16.81 -11.37 -13.20
CA VAL A 89 15.84 -10.46 -12.58
C VAL A 89 16.47 -9.58 -11.51
N GLY A 90 17.54 -10.04 -10.86
CA GLY A 90 18.26 -9.27 -9.84
C GLY A 90 18.98 -8.04 -10.39
N SER A 91 19.20 -7.96 -11.71
CA SER A 91 19.82 -6.81 -12.37
C SER A 91 18.82 -5.73 -12.80
N ALA A 92 17.52 -6.05 -12.83
CA ALA A 92 16.49 -5.13 -13.27
C ALA A 92 16.22 -4.05 -12.20
N GLU A 93 16.61 -2.81 -12.51
CA GLU A 93 16.36 -1.65 -11.65
C GLU A 93 14.95 -1.11 -11.92
N PHE A 94 13.98 -1.47 -11.08
CA PHE A 94 12.62 -0.92 -11.14
C PHE A 94 12.57 0.52 -10.62
N LYS A 95 11.89 1.40 -11.36
CA LYS A 95 11.65 2.79 -11.00
C LYS A 95 10.15 3.06 -10.96
N CYS A 96 9.71 3.86 -9.99
CA CYS A 96 8.35 4.37 -9.99
C CYS A 96 8.25 5.43 -11.10
N VAL A 97 7.35 5.18 -12.06
CA VAL A 97 7.14 6.06 -13.21
C VAL A 97 5.79 6.78 -13.17
N SER A 98 4.88 6.34 -12.31
CA SER A 98 3.58 6.97 -12.07
C SER A 98 3.02 6.57 -10.71
N THR A 99 2.31 7.46 -10.03
CA THR A 99 1.69 7.21 -8.71
C THR A 99 0.26 7.72 -8.69
N MET A 100 -0.69 6.85 -8.39
CA MET A 100 -2.10 7.21 -8.20
C MET A 100 -2.51 7.10 -6.74
N ARG A 101 -3.25 8.09 -6.23
CA ARG A 101 -3.69 8.16 -4.83
C ARG A 101 -5.19 8.27 -4.72
N TYR A 102 -5.79 7.35 -3.96
CA TYR A 102 -7.22 7.26 -3.73
C TYR A 102 -7.54 7.44 -2.26
N ARG A 103 -8.60 8.21 -2.00
CA ARG A 103 -9.10 8.43 -0.65
C ARG A 103 -10.17 7.39 -0.33
N LEU A 104 -9.82 6.38 0.47
CA LEU A 104 -10.77 5.37 0.92
C LEU A 104 -11.54 5.89 2.13
N ARG A 105 -12.86 6.00 1.99
CA ARG A 105 -13.76 6.46 3.05
C ARG A 105 -14.48 5.27 3.66
N GLY A 106 -14.74 5.34 4.96
CA GLY A 106 -15.56 4.33 5.63
C GLY A 106 -14.91 2.95 5.75
N VAL A 107 -13.59 2.84 5.62
CA VAL A 107 -12.87 1.56 5.74
C VAL A 107 -13.16 0.83 7.06
N HIS A 108 -13.42 1.56 8.14
CA HIS A 108 -13.79 1.01 9.46
C HIS A 108 -15.21 0.43 9.50
N ARG A 109 -16.08 0.75 8.54
CA ARG A 109 -17.47 0.25 8.42
C ARG A 109 -17.58 -0.95 7.48
N GLY A 110 -16.47 -1.35 6.88
CA GLY A 110 -16.43 -2.30 5.77
C GLY A 110 -16.53 -1.60 4.42
N LEU A 111 -15.77 -2.11 3.45
CA LEU A 111 -15.66 -1.59 2.10
C LEU A 111 -15.59 -2.77 1.13
N HIS A 112 -16.23 -2.66 -0.01
CA HIS A 112 -16.11 -3.59 -1.13
C HIS A 112 -16.28 -2.79 -2.43
N GLU A 113 -15.17 -2.33 -2.99
CA GLU A 113 -15.18 -1.42 -4.14
C GLU A 113 -14.16 -1.84 -5.20
N LEU A 114 -14.56 -1.75 -6.46
CA LEU A 114 -13.67 -1.83 -7.61
C LEU A 114 -13.15 -0.44 -7.94
N ILE A 115 -11.83 -0.29 -7.98
CA ILE A 115 -11.10 0.94 -8.25
C ILE A 115 -10.27 0.73 -9.53
N PRO A 116 -10.72 1.26 -10.68
CA PRO A 116 -9.90 1.29 -11.88
C PRO A 116 -8.78 2.33 -11.70
N VAL A 117 -7.55 1.85 -11.60
CA VAL A 117 -6.34 2.66 -11.52
C VAL A 117 -5.87 2.97 -12.93
N VAL A 118 -6.31 4.12 -13.44
CA VAL A 118 -5.82 4.68 -14.70
C VAL A 118 -4.57 5.48 -14.36
N PHE A 119 -3.42 5.06 -14.88
CA PHE A 119 -2.18 5.80 -14.74
C PHE A 119 -2.16 7.01 -15.70
N ASP A 120 -0.99 7.61 -15.91
CA ASP A 120 -0.86 8.77 -16.80
C ASP A 120 -0.90 8.42 -18.30
N GLU A 121 -1.01 9.48 -19.11
CA GLU A 121 -1.07 9.41 -20.57
C GLU A 121 0.24 8.96 -21.24
N TYR A 122 1.37 8.95 -20.51
CA TYR A 122 2.65 8.53 -21.06
C TYR A 122 2.79 7.00 -21.03
N HIS A 123 2.19 6.35 -20.02
CA HIS A 123 2.29 4.90 -19.84
C HIS A 123 1.08 4.14 -20.35
N CYS A 124 -0.07 4.80 -20.58
CA CYS A 124 -1.31 4.20 -21.11
C CYS A 124 -1.71 2.90 -20.40
N SER A 125 -1.44 2.80 -19.10
CA SER A 125 -1.64 1.59 -18.30
C SER A 125 -2.89 1.71 -17.42
N LEU A 126 -3.57 0.58 -17.25
CA LEU A 126 -4.76 0.45 -16.43
C LEU A 126 -4.62 -0.78 -15.53
N ALA A 127 -4.89 -0.64 -14.24
CA ALA A 127 -5.00 -1.75 -13.31
C ALA A 127 -6.37 -1.76 -12.63
N ASN A 128 -7.04 -2.90 -12.63
CA ASN A 128 -8.29 -3.08 -11.89
C ASN A 128 -7.97 -3.58 -10.47
N VAL A 129 -8.16 -2.72 -9.48
CA VAL A 129 -7.90 -3.06 -8.07
C VAL A 129 -9.22 -3.18 -7.33
N THR A 130 -9.45 -4.30 -6.64
CA THR A 130 -10.60 -4.42 -5.74
C THR A 130 -10.13 -4.27 -4.30
N VAL A 131 -10.77 -3.38 -3.54
CA VAL A 131 -10.44 -3.14 -2.13
C VAL A 131 -11.55 -3.69 -1.26
N HIS A 132 -11.12 -4.47 -0.26
CA HIS A 132 -11.99 -5.00 0.78
C HIS A 132 -11.52 -4.53 2.15
N SER A 133 -12.45 -4.13 2.99
CA SER A 133 -12.18 -3.92 4.41
C SER A 133 -13.25 -4.57 5.27
N ALA A 134 -12.84 -5.01 6.46
CA ALA A 134 -13.73 -5.55 7.47
C ALA A 134 -13.20 -5.17 8.86
N LEU A 135 -14.11 -4.88 9.79
CA LEU A 135 -13.78 -4.68 11.19
C LEU A 135 -13.53 -6.04 11.84
N LEU A 136 -12.32 -6.24 12.38
CA LEU A 136 -11.90 -7.54 12.92
C LEU A 136 -12.16 -7.67 14.43
N ASP A 137 -11.70 -6.70 15.22
CA ASP A 137 -11.84 -6.71 16.68
C ASP A 137 -11.85 -5.29 17.27
N PHE A 138 -12.19 -5.21 18.56
CA PHE A 138 -11.99 -4.02 19.40
C PHE A 138 -11.00 -4.36 20.51
N ARG A 139 -10.01 -3.49 20.72
CA ARG A 139 -9.00 -3.67 21.77
C ARG A 139 -9.00 -2.47 22.70
N PHE A 140 -9.37 -2.70 23.95
CA PHE A 140 -9.28 -1.68 24.99
C PHE A 140 -7.84 -1.56 25.50
N ARG A 141 -7.22 -0.38 25.32
CA ARG A 141 -5.89 -0.07 25.85
C ARG A 141 -6.05 1.05 26.89
N LEU A 142 -5.90 0.72 28.18
CA LEU A 142 -5.83 1.74 29.23
C LEU A 142 -4.55 2.55 29.01
N MET A 143 -4.67 3.82 28.63
CA MET A 143 -3.53 4.72 28.71
C MET A 143 -3.13 4.87 30.18
N PRO A 144 -1.84 4.73 30.54
CA PRO A 144 -1.40 5.03 31.89
C PRO A 144 -1.80 6.48 32.21
N HIS A 145 -2.51 6.67 33.31
CA HIS A 145 -2.79 8.00 33.82
C HIS A 145 -1.46 8.64 34.23
N VAL A 146 -0.89 9.47 33.36
CA VAL A 146 0.24 10.33 33.73
C VAL A 146 -0.37 11.53 34.45
N PRO A 147 -0.15 11.70 35.76
CA PRO A 147 -0.63 12.88 36.46
C PRO A 147 -0.01 14.11 35.79
N ARG A 148 -0.85 15.08 35.38
CA ARG A 148 -0.37 16.38 34.90
C ARG A 148 0.45 17.03 36.02
N ALA A 149 1.77 17.00 35.90
CA ALA A 149 2.66 17.76 36.77
C ALA A 149 2.40 19.25 36.51
N GLY A 150 1.61 19.91 37.35
CA GLY A 150 1.40 21.35 37.21
C GLY A 150 0.20 21.99 37.90
N ALA A 151 -0.69 21.25 38.57
CA ALA A 151 -1.70 21.88 39.42
C ALA A 151 -1.05 22.34 40.74
N ARG A 152 -0.29 23.43 40.69
CA ARG A 152 0.11 24.17 41.90
C ARG A 152 -1.18 24.67 42.57
N ALA A 153 -1.39 24.23 43.80
CA ALA A 153 -2.43 24.75 44.68
C ALA A 153 -2.22 26.26 44.82
N ALA A 154 -3.17 27.04 44.30
CA ALA A 154 -3.32 28.45 44.59
C ALA A 154 -4.41 28.58 45.64
N GLY A 155 -4.05 29.07 46.82
CA GLY A 155 -4.98 29.37 47.89
C GLY A 155 -4.32 29.21 49.23
N ASP A 156 -3.65 30.27 49.67
CA ASP A 156 -3.55 30.67 51.08
C ASP A 156 -3.11 32.13 51.09
N ALA A 157 -4.10 33.02 50.98
CA ALA A 157 -3.98 34.43 51.31
C ALA A 157 -5.06 34.70 52.36
N GLU A 158 -4.69 34.66 53.63
CA GLU A 158 -5.42 35.42 54.65
C GLU A 158 -4.48 36.48 55.23
N ASP A 159 -4.90 37.70 54.90
CA ASP A 159 -4.48 39.01 55.34
C ASP A 159 -4.82 39.19 56.84
N GLY A 160 -3.85 39.60 57.63
CA GLY A 160 -3.97 39.81 59.07
C GLY A 160 -3.25 41.10 59.45
N GLY A 161 -3.83 42.23 59.06
CA GLY A 161 -3.39 43.58 59.45
C GLY A 161 -4.39 44.26 60.38
N GLU A 162 -3.91 44.52 61.60
CA GLU A 162 -4.33 45.48 62.65
C GLU A 162 -5.79 45.51 63.15
#